data_AF-A0A7C5AAE8-F1
#
_entry.id   AF-A0A7C5AAE8-F1
#
_cell.length_a   1.000
_cell.length_b   1.000
_cell.length_c   1.000
_cell.angle_alpha   90.00
_cell.angle_beta   90.00
_cell.angle_gamma   90.00
#
_symmetry.space_group_name_H-M   'P 1'
#
loop_
_entity.id
_entity.type
_entity.pdbx_description
1 polymer ?
#
loop_
_entity_poly.entity_id
_entity_poly.type
_entity_poly.pdbx_seq_one_letter_code
_entity_poly.pdbx_strand_id
1 'polypeptide(L)'
;GVAEAGELGRLIDEARPDVLVDFTVAEAAVENMRAAAGRGVQVVVGTTGFTAEQMEEMRRIVDGSGITAVISPNMAVGVNVLFELVERAARLLGPAYSAEVIEIHHEGKLDSPSGTALRIAEILSREMGGLEVIAGRRANERRRGVYVHSLRLGDVVGEHTVVFAGGGERIEITHRAHGREAFASGVLRAIRYVFEHRGMGRICDMRDVLGLR
;
A
#
# COMPACT_ATOMS: atom_id res chain seq x y z
N GLY A 1 24.67 -1.93 -8.48
CA GLY A 1 25.16 -1.60 -9.84
C GLY A 1 24.06 -0.88 -10.60
N VAL A 2 24.36 -0.37 -11.79
CA VAL A 2 23.38 0.18 -12.74
C VAL A 2 23.52 -0.63 -14.03
N ALA A 3 22.42 -1.17 -14.56
CA ALA A 3 22.39 -1.94 -15.80
C ALA A 3 21.10 -1.66 -16.56
N GLU A 4 21.06 -1.99 -17.85
CA GLU A 4 19.85 -1.91 -18.65
C GLU A 4 18.83 -2.98 -18.22
N ALA A 5 17.54 -2.73 -18.45
CA ALA A 5 16.45 -3.61 -18.00
C ALA A 5 16.60 -5.06 -18.50
N GLY A 6 17.13 -5.27 -19.72
CA GLY A 6 17.36 -6.59 -20.29
C GLY A 6 18.53 -7.36 -19.67
N GLU A 7 19.36 -6.72 -18.85
CA GLU A 7 20.57 -7.32 -18.26
C GLU A 7 20.41 -7.63 -16.76
N LEU A 8 19.21 -7.53 -16.20
CA LEU A 8 18.99 -7.72 -14.77
C LEU A 8 19.52 -9.07 -14.26
N GLY A 9 19.30 -10.16 -15.00
CA GLY A 9 19.81 -11.48 -14.61
C GLY A 9 21.34 -11.50 -14.47
N ARG A 10 22.05 -10.89 -15.43
CA ARG A 10 23.51 -10.75 -15.40
C ARG A 10 23.96 -9.88 -14.23
N LEU A 11 23.27 -8.76 -13.98
CA LEU A 11 23.56 -7.89 -12.84
C LEU A 11 23.41 -8.63 -11.51
N ILE A 12 22.38 -9.48 -11.37
CA ILE A 12 22.19 -10.31 -10.17
C ILE A 12 23.33 -11.33 -10.04
N ASP A 13 23.76 -11.96 -11.14
CA ASP A 13 24.86 -12.94 -11.12
C ASP A 13 26.21 -12.31 -10.72
N GLU A 14 26.47 -11.08 -11.19
CA GLU A 14 27.69 -10.33 -10.88
C GLU A 14 27.67 -9.74 -9.46
N ALA A 15 26.58 -9.09 -9.07
CA ALA A 15 26.49 -8.40 -7.78
C ALA A 15 26.12 -9.33 -6.61
N ARG A 16 25.51 -10.49 -6.91
CA ARG A 16 24.98 -11.47 -5.95
C ARG A 16 24.18 -10.82 -4.81
N PRO A 17 23.18 -9.98 -5.13
CA PRO A 17 22.44 -9.26 -4.12
C PRO A 17 21.61 -10.21 -3.27
N ASP A 18 21.46 -9.82 -2.02
CA ASP A 18 20.62 -10.50 -1.05
C ASP A 18 19.12 -10.25 -1.26
N VAL A 19 18.78 -9.04 -1.71
CA VAL A 19 17.42 -8.56 -1.91
C VAL A 19 17.36 -7.69 -3.16
N LEU A 20 16.36 -7.91 -4.01
CA LEU A 20 15.99 -7.04 -5.11
C LEU A 20 14.85 -6.12 -4.65
N VAL A 21 14.97 -4.83 -4.91
CA VAL A 21 13.91 -3.83 -4.66
C VAL A 21 13.41 -3.32 -6.00
N ASP A 22 12.11 -3.44 -6.24
CA ASP A 22 11.47 -3.14 -7.52
C ASP A 22 10.36 -2.08 -7.37
N PHE A 23 10.56 -0.95 -8.05
CA PHE A 23 9.60 0.13 -8.23
C PHE A 23 9.49 0.49 -9.73
N THR A 24 9.25 -0.52 -10.56
CA THR A 24 9.12 -0.38 -12.02
C THR A 24 7.65 -0.32 -12.46
N VAL A 25 7.26 -1.12 -13.45
CA VAL A 25 5.90 -1.26 -13.99
C VAL A 25 5.44 -2.70 -13.83
N ALA A 26 4.13 -2.94 -13.83
CA ALA A 26 3.55 -4.24 -13.48
C ALA A 26 4.14 -5.39 -14.31
N GLU A 27 4.27 -5.23 -15.62
CA GLU A 27 4.84 -6.24 -16.52
C GLU A 27 6.31 -6.53 -16.19
N ALA A 28 7.11 -5.48 -15.97
CA ALA A 28 8.52 -5.62 -15.65
C ALA A 28 8.73 -6.27 -14.28
N ALA A 29 7.92 -5.92 -13.29
CA ALA A 29 8.05 -6.44 -11.94
C ALA A 29 7.83 -7.96 -11.84
N VAL A 30 6.94 -8.53 -12.69
CA VAL A 30 6.75 -9.99 -12.76
C VAL A 30 8.01 -10.67 -13.31
N GLU A 31 8.59 -10.14 -14.39
CA GLU A 31 9.80 -10.70 -15.00
C GLU A 31 11.04 -10.51 -14.12
N ASN A 32 11.16 -9.36 -13.47
CA ASN A 32 12.23 -9.09 -12.51
C ASN A 32 12.15 -10.04 -11.31
N MET A 33 10.95 -10.30 -10.79
CA MET A 33 10.73 -11.29 -9.74
C MET A 33 11.14 -12.69 -10.21
N ARG A 34 10.79 -13.09 -11.44
CA ARG A 34 11.21 -14.38 -12.01
C ARG A 34 12.74 -14.50 -12.07
N ALA A 35 13.43 -13.45 -12.52
CA ALA A 35 14.88 -13.43 -12.61
C ALA A 35 15.58 -13.53 -11.24
N ALA A 36 15.03 -12.85 -10.23
CA ALA A 36 15.52 -12.89 -8.84
C ALA A 36 15.24 -14.24 -8.18
N ALA A 37 14.02 -14.76 -8.31
CA ALA A 37 13.58 -16.03 -7.75
C ALA A 37 14.43 -17.21 -8.25
N GLY A 38 14.75 -17.24 -9.55
CA GLY A 38 15.63 -18.26 -10.14
C GLY A 38 17.06 -18.28 -9.57
N ARG A 39 17.44 -17.26 -8.79
CA ARG A 39 18.75 -17.11 -8.14
C ARG A 39 18.66 -17.10 -6.61
N GLY A 40 17.48 -17.38 -6.04
CA GLY A 40 17.26 -17.37 -4.59
C GLY A 40 17.27 -15.96 -3.96
N VAL A 41 17.18 -14.91 -4.78
CA VAL A 41 17.19 -13.52 -4.31
C VAL A 41 15.79 -13.14 -3.83
N GLN A 42 15.72 -12.59 -2.63
CA GLN A 42 14.44 -12.15 -2.03
C GLN A 42 13.97 -10.86 -2.69
N VAL A 43 12.67 -10.57 -2.65
CA VAL A 43 12.12 -9.46 -3.45
C VAL A 43 11.26 -8.51 -2.61
N VAL A 44 11.45 -7.20 -2.78
CA VAL A 44 10.55 -6.16 -2.27
C VAL A 44 9.98 -5.41 -3.47
N VAL A 45 8.66 -5.43 -3.65
CA VAL A 45 7.97 -4.78 -4.77
C VAL A 45 7.05 -3.69 -4.26
N GLY A 46 7.32 -2.45 -4.67
CA GLY A 46 6.45 -1.29 -4.44
C GLY A 46 5.64 -0.89 -5.67
N THR A 47 5.80 -1.59 -6.80
CA THR A 47 5.00 -1.44 -8.02
C THR A 47 3.52 -1.70 -7.74
N THR A 48 2.64 -0.94 -8.40
CA THR A 48 1.18 -1.06 -8.29
C THR A 48 0.55 -1.43 -9.64
N GLY A 49 -0.74 -1.78 -9.64
CA GLY A 49 -1.50 -1.98 -10.89
C GLY A 49 -1.42 -3.38 -11.48
N PHE A 50 -1.05 -4.37 -10.67
CA PHE A 50 -1.04 -5.77 -11.10
C PHE A 50 -2.45 -6.29 -11.38
N THR A 51 -2.60 -7.04 -12.48
CA THR A 51 -3.81 -7.83 -12.73
C THR A 51 -3.89 -9.04 -11.79
N ALA A 52 -5.06 -9.67 -11.72
CA ALA A 52 -5.24 -10.89 -10.94
C ALA A 52 -4.30 -12.01 -11.43
N GLU A 53 -4.13 -12.12 -12.75
CA GLU A 53 -3.26 -13.09 -13.41
C GLU A 53 -1.79 -12.83 -13.09
N GLN A 54 -1.36 -11.56 -13.10
CA GLN A 54 0.01 -11.19 -12.72
C GLN A 54 0.29 -11.51 -11.25
N MET A 55 -0.63 -11.18 -10.34
CA MET A 55 -0.48 -11.53 -8.93
C MET A 55 -0.43 -13.05 -8.71
N GLU A 56 -1.19 -13.82 -9.49
CA GLU A 56 -1.18 -15.28 -9.42
C GLU A 56 0.11 -15.88 -9.99
N GLU A 57 0.67 -15.29 -11.05
CA GLU A 57 1.99 -15.65 -11.55
C GLU A 57 3.07 -15.39 -10.50
N MET A 58 3.05 -14.23 -9.85
CA MET A 58 4.01 -13.91 -8.79
C MET A 58 3.91 -14.89 -7.62
N ARG A 59 2.71 -15.31 -7.22
CA ARG A 59 2.52 -16.36 -6.20
C ARG A 59 3.20 -17.66 -6.63
N ARG A 60 2.93 -18.12 -7.85
CA ARG A 60 3.54 -19.35 -8.39
C ARG A 60 5.07 -19.28 -8.44
N ILE A 61 5.64 -18.13 -8.80
CA ILE A 61 7.10 -17.91 -8.79
C ILE A 61 7.65 -18.03 -7.36
N VAL A 62 7.01 -17.37 -6.39
CA VAL A 62 7.43 -17.36 -4.99
C VAL A 62 7.32 -18.75 -4.36
N ASP A 63 6.19 -19.44 -4.55
CA ASP A 63 5.95 -20.79 -4.03
C ASP A 63 6.94 -21.80 -4.63
N GLY A 64 7.21 -21.72 -5.94
CA GLY A 64 8.10 -22.66 -6.63
C GLY A 64 9.59 -22.46 -6.36
N SER A 65 10.01 -21.25 -6.00
CA SER A 65 11.41 -20.94 -5.69
C SER A 65 11.74 -20.93 -4.19
N GLY A 66 10.72 -20.84 -3.33
CA GLY A 66 10.87 -20.73 -1.89
C GLY A 66 11.34 -19.35 -1.41
N ILE A 67 11.49 -18.35 -2.29
CA ILE A 67 11.88 -17.00 -1.86
C ILE A 67 10.77 -16.37 -1.00
N THR A 68 11.13 -15.30 -0.31
CA THR A 68 10.22 -14.43 0.40
C THR A 68 10.11 -13.13 -0.35
N ALA A 69 8.87 -12.69 -0.57
CA ALA A 69 8.59 -11.44 -1.22
C ALA A 69 7.72 -10.55 -0.32
N VAL A 70 8.02 -9.25 -0.27
CA VAL A 70 7.08 -8.24 0.25
C VAL A 70 6.54 -7.46 -0.94
N ILE A 71 5.23 -7.50 -1.16
CA ILE A 71 4.55 -6.71 -2.17
C ILE A 71 3.57 -5.78 -1.46
N SER A 72 3.73 -4.48 -1.64
CA SER A 72 2.82 -3.51 -1.02
C SER A 72 2.63 -2.27 -1.89
N PRO A 73 1.37 -1.83 -2.11
CA PRO A 73 1.10 -0.62 -2.88
C PRO A 73 1.47 0.66 -2.12
N ASN A 74 1.81 0.56 -0.82
CA ASN A 74 2.30 1.68 -0.04
C ASN A 74 3.32 1.21 0.99
N MET A 75 4.58 1.63 0.82
CA MET A 75 5.68 1.27 1.72
C MET A 75 5.77 2.18 2.95
N ALA A 76 5.00 3.27 3.06
CA ALA A 76 5.09 4.13 4.23
C ALA A 76 4.58 3.41 5.48
N VAL A 77 5.42 3.35 6.51
CA VAL A 77 5.09 2.72 7.80
C VAL A 77 3.86 3.40 8.41
N GLY A 78 3.84 4.73 8.43
CA GLY A 78 2.74 5.52 9.01
C GLY A 78 1.40 5.27 8.31
N VAL A 79 1.39 5.09 6.99
CA VAL A 79 0.16 4.78 6.24
C VAL A 79 -0.36 3.38 6.57
N ASN A 80 0.52 2.38 6.70
CA ASN A 80 0.09 1.04 7.07
C ASN A 80 -0.43 0.97 8.52
N VAL A 81 0.17 1.74 9.44
CA VAL A 81 -0.37 1.92 10.80
C VAL A 81 -1.72 2.65 10.75
N LEU A 82 -1.88 3.68 9.93
CA LEU A 82 -3.17 4.35 9.73
C LEU A 82 -4.25 3.36 9.28
N PHE A 83 -3.95 2.49 8.31
CA PHE A 83 -4.92 1.48 7.86
C PHE A 83 -5.37 0.56 9.00
N GLU A 84 -4.45 0.12 9.85
CA GLU A 84 -4.78 -0.72 11.01
C GLU A 84 -5.64 0.03 12.03
N LEU A 85 -5.26 1.26 12.38
CA LEU A 85 -6.02 2.09 13.32
C LEU A 85 -7.43 2.38 12.80
N VAL A 86 -7.58 2.68 11.51
CA VAL A 86 -8.87 2.91 10.86
C VAL A 86 -9.71 1.65 10.85
N GLU A 87 -9.14 0.49 10.50
CA GLU A 87 -9.86 -0.79 10.50
C GLU A 87 -10.36 -1.14 11.90
N ARG A 88 -9.52 -0.95 12.92
CA ARG A 88 -9.90 -1.20 14.32
C ARG A 88 -10.94 -0.21 14.82
N ALA A 89 -10.79 1.08 14.53
CA ALA A 89 -11.78 2.10 14.90
C ALA A 89 -13.13 1.84 14.23
N ALA A 90 -13.14 1.52 12.94
CA ALA A 90 -14.36 1.22 12.19
C ALA A 90 -15.11 0.02 12.76
N ARG A 91 -14.40 -1.05 13.13
CA ARG A 91 -15.00 -2.23 13.79
C ARG A 91 -15.62 -1.90 15.15
N LEU A 92 -14.95 -1.07 15.95
CA LEU A 92 -15.41 -0.73 17.30
C LEU A 92 -16.59 0.26 17.31
N LEU A 93 -16.53 1.28 16.45
CA LEU A 93 -17.55 2.32 16.36
C LEU A 93 -18.79 1.85 15.58
N GLY A 94 -18.56 1.01 14.57
CA GLY A 94 -19.61 0.33 13.82
C GLY A 94 -20.61 1.29 13.15
N PRO A 95 -21.84 0.82 12.86
CA PRO A 95 -22.80 1.56 12.06
C PRO A 95 -23.43 2.77 12.77
N ALA A 96 -23.23 2.92 14.09
CA ALA A 96 -23.70 4.06 14.87
C ALA A 96 -22.93 5.36 14.54
N TYR A 97 -21.75 5.23 13.96
CA TYR A 97 -20.93 6.34 13.50
C TYR A 97 -21.03 6.51 11.98
N SER A 98 -20.86 7.74 11.54
CA SER A 98 -20.55 8.06 10.15
C SER A 98 -19.03 8.20 10.01
N ALA A 99 -18.48 7.77 8.87
CA ALA A 99 -17.07 7.93 8.58
C ALA A 99 -16.84 8.53 7.20
N GLU A 100 -15.98 9.53 7.11
CA GLU A 100 -15.57 10.16 5.87
C GLU A 100 -14.04 10.32 5.82
N VAL A 101 -13.51 10.36 4.60
CA VAL A 101 -12.08 10.47 4.32
C VAL A 101 -11.82 11.83 3.70
N ILE A 102 -10.83 12.55 4.21
CA ILE A 102 -10.32 13.78 3.63
C ILE A 102 -8.86 13.54 3.27
N GLU A 103 -8.45 13.89 2.06
CA GLU A 103 -7.07 13.82 1.63
C GLU A 103 -6.59 15.11 0.97
N ILE A 104 -5.31 15.41 1.15
CA ILE A 104 -4.66 16.58 0.57
C ILE A 104 -3.37 16.12 -0.10
N HIS A 105 -3.19 16.53 -1.35
CA HIS A 105 -1.95 16.35 -2.09
C HIS A 105 -1.60 17.61 -2.86
N HIS A 106 -0.40 17.66 -3.43
CA HIS A 106 0.07 18.72 -4.31
C HIS A 106 -0.80 18.88 -5.57
N GLU A 107 -0.73 20.05 -6.19
CA GLU A 107 -1.56 20.41 -7.36
C GLU A 107 -1.34 19.50 -8.58
N GLY A 108 -0.11 19.04 -8.78
CA GLY A 108 0.24 18.16 -9.91
C GLY A 108 -0.25 16.72 -9.80
N LYS A 109 -0.96 16.32 -8.73
CA LYS A 109 -1.43 14.94 -8.57
C LYS A 109 -2.69 14.68 -9.41
N LEU A 110 -2.56 13.79 -10.39
CA LEU A 110 -3.59 13.53 -11.42
C LEU A 110 -4.76 12.66 -10.93
N ASP A 111 -4.48 11.62 -10.14
CA ASP A 111 -5.50 10.71 -9.60
C ASP A 111 -6.27 11.38 -8.46
N SER A 112 -7.59 11.22 -8.44
CA SER A 112 -8.47 11.72 -7.38
C SER A 112 -9.74 10.84 -7.26
N PRO A 113 -9.98 10.20 -6.11
CA PRO A 113 -9.12 10.13 -4.94
C PRO A 113 -7.81 9.36 -5.17
N SER A 114 -6.85 9.55 -4.29
CA SER A 114 -5.58 8.83 -4.23
C SER A 114 -5.79 7.37 -3.87
N GLY A 115 -4.88 6.50 -4.33
CA GLY A 115 -4.92 5.07 -3.98
C GLY A 115 -4.96 4.80 -2.47
N THR A 116 -4.24 5.59 -1.66
CA THR A 116 -4.32 5.52 -0.20
C THR A 116 -5.71 5.86 0.32
N ALA A 117 -6.33 6.94 -0.18
CA ALA A 117 -7.68 7.34 0.25
C ALA A 117 -8.75 6.31 -0.16
N LEU A 118 -8.64 5.74 -1.36
CA LEU A 118 -9.50 4.63 -1.81
C LEU A 118 -9.34 3.41 -0.90
N ARG A 119 -8.11 3.03 -0.55
CA ARG A 119 -7.86 1.91 0.36
C ARG A 119 -8.46 2.14 1.75
N ILE A 120 -8.36 3.35 2.28
CA ILE A 120 -9.04 3.72 3.54
C ILE A 120 -10.56 3.54 3.38
N ALA A 121 -11.12 4.04 2.29
CA ALA A 121 -12.56 3.98 2.06
C ALA A 121 -13.08 2.54 1.88
N GLU A 122 -12.29 1.66 1.25
CA GLU A 122 -12.57 0.22 1.17
C GLU A 122 -12.62 -0.45 2.55
N ILE A 123 -11.67 -0.12 3.43
CA ILE A 123 -11.65 -0.61 4.82
C ILE A 123 -12.93 -0.15 5.54
N LEU A 124 -13.25 1.14 5.48
CA LEU A 124 -14.46 1.69 6.10
C LEU A 124 -15.73 1.05 5.53
N SER A 125 -15.80 0.91 4.21
CA SER A 125 -16.91 0.27 3.51
C SER A 125 -17.15 -1.14 4.06
N ARG A 126 -16.10 -1.96 4.11
CA ARG A 126 -16.16 -3.33 4.59
C ARG A 126 -16.58 -3.42 6.06
N GLU A 127 -15.88 -2.70 6.95
CA GLU A 127 -16.09 -2.81 8.40
C GLU A 127 -17.39 -2.14 8.89
N MET A 128 -17.93 -1.17 8.15
CA MET A 128 -19.13 -0.42 8.55
C MET A 128 -20.42 -0.85 7.80
N GLY A 129 -20.42 -2.06 7.25
CA GLY A 129 -21.62 -2.70 6.70
C GLY A 129 -21.79 -2.61 5.18
N GLY A 130 -20.70 -2.67 4.42
CA GLY A 130 -20.72 -2.68 2.95
C GLY A 130 -21.15 -1.35 2.34
N LEU A 131 -20.76 -0.22 2.95
CA LEU A 131 -21.16 1.11 2.51
C LEU A 131 -20.58 1.46 1.13
N GLU A 132 -21.36 2.15 0.29
CA GLU A 132 -20.86 2.66 -0.98
C GLU A 132 -19.76 3.71 -0.76
N VAL A 133 -18.67 3.61 -1.52
CA VAL A 133 -17.60 4.63 -1.55
C VAL A 133 -17.95 5.70 -2.58
N ILE A 134 -17.98 6.96 -2.17
CA ILE A 134 -18.47 8.08 -2.98
C ILE A 134 -17.42 9.19 -3.04
N ALA A 135 -17.02 9.58 -4.25
CA ALA A 135 -16.09 10.69 -4.44
C ALA A 135 -16.80 12.05 -4.32
N GLY A 136 -16.47 12.79 -3.27
CA GLY A 136 -17.04 14.09 -2.92
C GLY A 136 -18.53 14.04 -2.56
N ARG A 137 -19.03 15.14 -1.96
CA ARG A 137 -20.45 15.30 -1.63
C ARG A 137 -21.07 16.38 -2.51
N ARG A 138 -22.19 16.05 -3.17
CA ARG A 138 -23.01 17.01 -3.92
C ARG A 138 -24.02 17.71 -3.01
N ALA A 139 -24.48 18.89 -3.42
CA ALA A 139 -25.53 19.61 -2.68
C ALA A 139 -26.78 18.74 -2.51
N ASN A 140 -27.38 18.77 -1.32
CA ASN A 140 -28.56 17.98 -0.93
C ASN A 140 -28.39 16.46 -0.97
N GLU A 141 -27.17 15.95 -1.15
CA GLU A 141 -26.90 14.51 -1.09
C GLU A 141 -27.05 13.99 0.35
N ARG A 142 -27.99 13.05 0.55
CA ARG A 142 -28.32 12.44 1.84
C ARG A 142 -28.00 10.95 1.90
N ARG A 143 -27.47 10.37 0.82
CA ARG A 143 -27.10 8.95 0.78
C ARG A 143 -26.08 8.64 1.89
N ARG A 144 -26.29 7.51 2.55
CA ARG A 144 -25.32 6.95 3.51
C ARG A 144 -24.23 6.25 2.72
N GLY A 145 -22.98 6.60 2.98
CA GLY A 145 -21.81 6.06 2.29
C GLY A 145 -20.54 6.59 2.90
N VAL A 146 -19.40 6.08 2.43
CA VAL A 146 -18.07 6.57 2.80
C VAL A 146 -17.69 7.63 1.76
N TYR A 147 -17.74 8.89 2.16
CA TYR A 147 -17.37 9.99 1.28
C TYR A 147 -15.87 10.23 1.32
N VAL A 148 -15.27 10.46 0.16
CA VAL A 148 -13.85 10.79 0.01
C VAL A 148 -13.70 12.17 -0.61
N HIS A 149 -13.09 13.09 0.12
CA HIS A 149 -12.89 14.48 -0.28
C HIS A 149 -11.44 14.73 -0.60
N SER A 150 -11.16 15.12 -1.84
CA SER A 150 -9.80 15.30 -2.35
C SER A 150 -9.47 16.76 -2.56
N LEU A 151 -8.43 17.24 -1.87
CA LEU A 151 -7.89 18.59 -2.02
C LEU A 151 -6.55 18.54 -2.75
N ARG A 152 -6.30 19.55 -3.59
CA ARG A 152 -5.06 19.72 -4.36
C ARG A 152 -4.49 21.10 -4.01
N LEU A 153 -3.48 21.11 -3.13
CA LEU A 153 -2.96 22.33 -2.50
C LEU A 153 -1.43 22.34 -2.54
N GLY A 154 -0.85 23.33 -3.22
CA GLY A 154 0.59 23.62 -3.20
C GLY A 154 1.46 22.39 -3.45
N ASP A 155 2.40 22.14 -2.53
CA ASP A 155 3.42 21.10 -2.57
C ASP A 155 3.19 19.97 -1.53
N VAL A 156 1.98 19.86 -0.97
CA VAL A 156 1.65 18.85 0.05
C VAL A 156 1.94 17.44 -0.48
N VAL A 157 2.87 16.73 0.14
CA VAL A 157 3.29 15.38 -0.30
C VAL A 157 2.13 14.39 -0.20
N GLY A 158 1.38 14.45 0.90
CA GLY A 158 0.20 13.63 1.14
C GLY A 158 -0.27 13.71 2.59
N GLU A 159 -1.53 14.07 2.79
CA GLU A 159 -2.23 14.02 4.07
C GLU A 159 -3.52 13.23 3.91
N HIS A 160 -3.83 12.40 4.90
CA HIS A 160 -5.04 11.58 4.94
C HIS A 160 -5.63 11.65 6.34
N THR A 161 -6.86 12.13 6.45
CA THR A 161 -7.63 12.20 7.70
C THR A 161 -8.90 11.39 7.56
N VAL A 162 -9.11 10.47 8.49
CA VAL A 162 -10.40 9.77 8.64
C VAL A 162 -11.14 10.38 9.80
N VAL A 163 -12.35 10.84 9.52
CA VAL A 163 -13.23 11.44 10.52
C VAL A 163 -14.34 10.46 10.84
N PHE A 164 -14.43 10.02 12.08
CA PHE A 164 -15.57 9.27 12.61
C PHE A 164 -16.41 10.21 13.48
N ALA A 165 -17.71 10.31 13.22
CA ALA A 165 -18.61 11.18 13.98
C ALA A 165 -19.86 10.42 14.44
N GLY A 166 -20.21 10.59 15.72
CA GLY A 166 -21.37 10.00 16.38
C GLY A 166 -22.18 11.05 17.15
N GLY A 167 -23.12 10.61 17.98
CA GLY A 167 -23.97 11.50 18.77
C GLY A 167 -23.20 12.25 19.87
N GLY A 168 -22.67 13.43 19.55
CA GLY A 168 -22.01 14.32 20.52
C GLY A 168 -20.48 14.24 20.57
N GLU A 169 -19.88 13.38 19.76
CA GLU A 169 -18.42 13.21 19.71
C GLU A 169 -17.89 12.94 18.30
N ARG A 170 -16.57 13.13 18.14
CA ARG A 170 -15.85 12.93 16.89
C ARG A 170 -14.43 12.48 17.18
N ILE A 171 -13.95 11.52 16.39
CA ILE A 171 -12.57 11.04 16.41
C ILE A 171 -11.97 11.28 15.02
N GLU A 172 -10.73 11.75 15.00
CA GLU A 172 -9.98 12.00 13.77
C GLU A 172 -8.66 11.23 13.83
N ILE A 173 -8.34 10.47 12.78
CA ILE A 173 -7.06 9.78 12.64
C ILE A 173 -6.38 10.33 11.40
N THR A 174 -5.24 11.01 11.59
CA THR A 174 -4.52 11.72 10.54
C THR A 174 -3.12 11.19 10.34
N HIS A 175 -2.75 10.98 9.09
CA HIS A 175 -1.37 10.77 8.65
C HIS A 175 -0.91 11.94 7.78
N ARG A 176 0.30 12.44 8.01
CA ARG A 176 0.96 13.47 7.20
C ARG A 176 2.33 12.98 6.75
N ALA A 177 2.55 12.91 5.44
CA ALA A 177 3.87 12.72 4.87
C ALA A 177 4.55 14.08 4.72
N HIS A 178 5.71 14.28 5.38
CA HIS A 178 6.51 15.49 5.23
C HIS A 178 7.50 15.40 4.05
N GLY A 179 7.73 14.20 3.51
CA GLY A 179 8.71 13.94 2.48
C GLY A 179 8.70 12.48 2.02
N ARG A 180 9.50 12.17 1.01
CA ARG A 180 9.57 10.81 0.42
C ARG A 180 10.32 9.81 1.31
N GLU A 181 11.04 10.31 2.31
CA GLU A 181 11.76 9.53 3.31
C GLU A 181 10.83 8.59 4.09
N ALA A 182 9.56 8.98 4.22
CA ALA A 182 8.52 8.16 4.86
C ALA A 182 8.35 6.78 4.19
N PHE A 183 8.52 6.71 2.87
CA PHE A 183 8.43 5.47 2.10
C PHE A 183 9.73 4.68 2.14
N ALA A 184 10.88 5.35 2.02
CA ALA A 184 12.20 4.74 2.07
C ALA A 184 12.43 3.97 3.38
N SER A 185 11.98 4.52 4.51
CA SER A 185 12.07 3.86 5.82
C SER A 185 11.34 2.50 5.84
N GLY A 186 10.17 2.40 5.21
CA GLY A 186 9.44 1.14 5.15
C GLY A 186 10.03 0.15 4.14
N VAL A 187 10.60 0.62 3.03
CA VAL A 187 11.39 -0.23 2.13
C VAL A 187 12.55 -0.88 2.90
N LEU A 188 13.28 -0.11 3.69
CA LEU A 188 14.37 -0.66 4.52
C LEU A 188 13.89 -1.69 5.54
N ARG A 189 12.67 -1.54 6.08
CA ARG A 189 12.04 -2.56 6.94
C ARG A 189 11.66 -3.80 6.16
N ALA A 190 11.06 -3.65 4.97
CA ALA A 190 10.71 -4.77 4.10
C ALA A 190 11.96 -5.56 3.67
N ILE A 191 13.07 -4.88 3.34
CA ILE A 191 14.35 -5.52 3.02
C ILE A 191 14.83 -6.39 4.19
N ARG A 192 14.84 -5.85 5.41
CA ARG A 192 15.22 -6.62 6.60
C ARG A 192 14.28 -7.82 6.81
N TYR A 193 12.98 -7.60 6.69
CA TYR A 193 11.98 -8.65 6.86
C TYR A 193 12.20 -9.82 5.89
N VAL A 194 12.34 -9.55 4.58
CA VAL A 194 12.55 -10.64 3.60
C VAL A 194 13.90 -11.32 3.78
N PHE A 195 14.91 -10.60 4.26
CA PHE A 195 16.22 -11.18 4.59
C PHE A 195 16.15 -12.12 5.79
N GLU A 196 15.48 -11.72 6.86
CA GLU A 196 15.32 -12.53 8.08
C GLU A 196 14.42 -13.74 7.86
N HIS A 197 13.46 -13.65 6.95
CA HIS A 197 12.50 -14.72 6.64
C HIS A 197 12.82 -15.43 5.32
N ARG A 198 14.09 -15.51 4.92
CA ARG A 198 14.51 -16.24 3.71
C ARG A 198 14.00 -17.67 3.68
N GLY A 199 13.55 -18.12 2.52
CA GLY A 199 13.09 -19.50 2.36
C GLY A 199 11.64 -19.74 2.80
N MET A 200 10.89 -18.69 3.15
CA MET A 200 9.50 -18.83 3.62
C MET A 200 8.54 -19.25 2.49
N GLY A 201 8.89 -19.00 1.22
CA GLY A 201 8.04 -19.34 0.07
C GLY A 201 6.69 -18.63 0.12
N ARG A 202 6.68 -17.34 0.48
CA ARG A 202 5.45 -16.59 0.70
C ARG A 202 5.54 -15.13 0.27
N ILE A 203 4.44 -14.64 -0.31
CA ILE A 203 4.20 -13.21 -0.49
C ILE A 203 3.60 -12.63 0.79
N CYS A 204 4.29 -11.62 1.32
CA CYS A 204 3.92 -10.81 2.48
C CYS A 204 3.59 -9.38 2.06
N ASP A 205 2.96 -8.64 2.96
CA ASP A 205 2.72 -7.20 2.82
C ASP A 205 3.34 -6.41 3.99
N MET A 206 3.13 -5.10 4.01
CA MET A 206 3.63 -4.25 5.09
C MET A 206 2.95 -4.49 6.44
N ARG A 207 1.78 -5.15 6.51
CA ARG A 207 1.18 -5.57 7.80
C ARG A 207 1.97 -6.73 8.39
N ASP A 208 2.38 -7.70 7.57
CA ASP A 208 3.28 -8.77 8.00
C ASP A 208 4.61 -8.16 8.52
N VAL A 209 5.22 -7.24 7.76
CA VAL A 209 6.48 -6.56 8.12
C VAL A 209 6.39 -5.81 9.45
N LEU A 210 5.21 -5.27 9.78
CA LEU A 210 4.97 -4.48 10.99
C LEU A 210 4.39 -5.31 12.15
N GLY A 211 4.14 -6.61 11.97
CA GLY A 211 3.53 -7.47 12.99
C GLY A 211 2.09 -7.08 13.34
N LEU A 212 1.31 -6.64 12.35
CA LEU A 212 -0.07 -6.16 12.51
C LEU A 212 -1.13 -7.22 12.14
N ARG A 213 -0.75 -8.50 12.08
CA ARG A 213 -1.67 -9.62 11.82
C ARG A 213 -1.86 -10.47 13.06
#